data_AF-A0A814NR55-F1
#
_entry.id   AF-A0A814NR55-F1
#
_cell.length_a   1.000
_cell.length_b   1.000
_cell.length_c   1.000
_cell.angle_alpha   90.00
_cell.angle_beta   90.00
_cell.angle_gamma   90.00
#
_symmetry.space_group_name_H-M   'P 1'
#
loop_
_entity.id
_entity.type
_entity.pdbx_description
1 polymer ?
#
loop_
_entity_poly.entity_id
_entity_poly.type
_entity_poly.pdbx_seq_one_letter_code
_entity_poly.pdbx_strand_id
1 'polypeptide(L)'
;MRQPNVSFGGKVMLLTGDFRQCAPVSDNQNIEASVNMCIKRSDLWTHFRQMALQENVRADPNETEFKEWLMEVGDGRSRVYDNHNLIRLPDRVVCNGNLVNEIFGEGELRLEDDNRFNNAILCPTNKDALEINETILARSRAPNREL
;
A
#
# COMPACT_ATOMS: atom_id res chain seq x y z
N MET A 1 -5.64 6.18 -39.57
CA MET A 1 -4.44 5.43 -40.01
C MET A 1 -3.64 5.02 -38.79
N ARG A 2 -3.22 3.74 -38.67
CA ARG A 2 -2.21 3.33 -37.68
C ARG A 2 -0.84 3.81 -38.18
N GLN A 3 -0.02 4.41 -37.31
CA GLN A 3 1.38 4.75 -37.60
C GLN A 3 2.28 3.69 -36.95
N PRO A 4 2.57 2.56 -37.62
CA PRO A 4 3.24 1.41 -36.99
C PRO A 4 4.68 1.68 -36.57
N ASN A 5 5.31 2.72 -37.14
CA ASN A 5 6.71 3.07 -36.87
C ASN A 5 6.85 4.23 -35.86
N VAL A 6 5.75 4.70 -35.27
CA VAL A 6 5.76 5.75 -34.26
C VAL A 6 5.30 5.15 -32.94
N SER A 7 6.07 5.33 -31.88
CA SER A 7 5.74 4.85 -30.54
C SER A 7 4.31 5.21 -30.17
N PHE A 8 3.55 4.23 -29.66
CA PHE A 8 2.14 4.37 -29.28
C PHE A 8 1.22 4.94 -30.38
N GLY A 9 1.60 4.79 -31.66
CA GLY A 9 0.82 5.29 -32.80
C GLY A 9 0.71 6.82 -32.86
N GLY A 10 1.70 7.53 -32.31
CA GLY A 10 1.73 9.00 -32.26
C GLY A 10 0.91 9.61 -31.14
N LYS A 11 0.43 8.82 -30.18
CA LYS A 11 -0.30 9.31 -29.01
C LYS A 11 0.66 9.87 -27.96
N VAL A 12 0.23 10.94 -27.30
CA VAL A 12 0.89 11.43 -26.09
C VAL A 12 0.60 10.45 -24.95
N MET A 13 1.66 9.96 -24.32
CA MET A 13 1.58 9.06 -23.17
C MET A 13 1.97 9.82 -21.91
N LEU A 14 1.09 9.83 -20.92
CA LEU A 14 1.38 10.30 -19.57
C LEU A 14 1.30 9.11 -18.62
N LEU A 15 2.41 8.80 -17.97
CA LEU A 15 2.49 7.76 -16.98
C LEU A 15 2.64 8.40 -15.60
N THR A 16 1.86 7.90 -14.65
CA THR A 16 1.88 8.38 -13.26
C THR A 16 2.07 7.19 -12.34
N GLY A 17 2.84 7.37 -11.29
CA GLY A 17 3.08 6.32 -10.31
C GLY A 17 4.23 6.69 -9.38
N ASP A 18 4.52 5.79 -8.46
CA ASP A 18 5.60 5.93 -7.51
C ASP A 18 6.36 4.61 -7.43
N PHE A 19 7.64 4.62 -7.82
CA PHE A 19 8.48 3.43 -7.83
C PHE A 19 8.87 2.94 -6.43
N ARG A 20 8.49 3.67 -5.38
CA ARG A 20 8.61 3.25 -3.99
C ARG A 20 7.42 2.41 -3.52
N GLN A 21 6.37 2.29 -4.35
CA GLN A 21 5.26 1.37 -4.13
C GLN A 21 5.59 -0.05 -4.61
N CYS A 22 4.63 -0.96 -4.50
CA CYS A 22 4.80 -2.37 -4.87
C CYS A 22 5.26 -2.54 -6.33
N ALA A 23 6.29 -3.37 -6.51
CA ALA A 23 6.73 -3.80 -7.83
C ALA A 23 5.66 -4.66 -8.54
N PRO A 24 5.72 -4.81 -9.87
CA PRO A 24 4.87 -5.75 -10.59
C PRO A 24 4.97 -7.16 -9.99
N VAL A 25 3.84 -7.84 -9.86
CA VAL A 25 3.80 -9.21 -9.33
C VAL A 25 4.32 -10.17 -10.38
N SER A 26 5.27 -11.03 -9.99
CA SER A 26 5.71 -12.17 -10.80
C SER A 26 5.19 -13.48 -10.21
N ASP A 27 4.73 -14.39 -11.07
CA ASP A 27 4.11 -15.66 -10.64
C ASP A 27 5.05 -16.53 -9.79
N ASN A 28 6.37 -16.39 -9.99
CA ASN A 28 7.39 -17.17 -9.29
C ASN A 28 7.98 -16.45 -8.07
N GLN A 29 7.42 -15.31 -7.66
CA GLN A 29 7.92 -14.48 -6.54
C GLN A 29 9.40 -14.09 -6.67
N ASN A 30 9.93 -14.04 -7.89
CA ASN A 30 11.31 -13.70 -8.13
C ASN A 30 11.44 -12.17 -8.18
N ILE A 31 12.23 -11.62 -7.25
CA ILE A 31 12.49 -10.17 -7.16
C ILE A 31 13.12 -9.65 -8.45
N GLU A 32 14.08 -10.38 -9.04
CA GLU A 32 14.71 -10.00 -10.30
C GLU A 32 13.69 -9.97 -11.45
N ALA A 33 12.82 -10.99 -11.53
CA ALA A 33 11.77 -11.02 -12.54
C ALA A 33 10.82 -9.81 -12.39
N SER A 34 10.43 -9.49 -11.16
CA SER A 34 9.57 -8.35 -10.84
C SER A 34 10.23 -7.02 -11.23
N VAL A 35 11.53 -6.87 -10.93
CA VAL A 35 12.33 -5.71 -11.34
C VAL A 35 12.43 -5.61 -12.87
N ASN A 36 12.62 -6.72 -13.57
CA ASN A 36 12.71 -6.77 -15.03
C ASN A 36 11.38 -6.44 -15.72
N MET A 37 10.24 -6.63 -15.05
CA MET A 37 8.93 -6.20 -15.53
C MET A 37 8.66 -4.70 -15.33
N CYS A 38 9.44 -4.02 -14.49
CA CYS A 38 9.27 -2.58 -14.29
C CYS A 38 9.53 -1.81 -15.57
N ILE A 39 8.72 -0.78 -15.86
CA ILE A 39 8.88 0.05 -17.07
C ILE A 39 10.28 0.68 -17.19
N LYS A 40 10.96 0.95 -16.07
CA LYS A 40 12.34 1.46 -16.05
C LYS A 40 13.36 0.52 -16.70
N ARG A 41 13.03 -0.77 -16.85
CA ARG A 41 13.83 -1.78 -17.55
C ARG A 41 13.46 -1.93 -19.03
N SER A 42 12.39 -1.29 -19.49
CA SER A 42 12.01 -1.29 -20.90
C SER A 42 12.85 -0.30 -21.70
N ASP A 43 13.22 -0.67 -22.92
CA ASP A 43 13.88 0.25 -23.87
C ASP A 43 13.04 1.52 -24.13
N LEU A 44 11.70 1.39 -24.01
CA LEU A 44 10.77 2.50 -24.16
C LEU A 44 10.97 3.59 -23.09
N TRP A 45 11.56 3.26 -21.94
CA TRP A 45 11.79 4.23 -20.86
C TRP A 45 12.59 5.45 -21.33
N THR A 46 13.52 5.24 -22.27
CA THR A 46 14.35 6.31 -22.85
C THR A 46 13.55 7.36 -23.62
N HIS A 47 12.32 7.06 -24.03
CA HIS A 47 11.41 8.00 -24.69
C HIS A 47 10.59 8.85 -23.71
N PHE A 48 10.60 8.55 -22.42
CA PHE A 48 9.83 9.29 -21.42
C PHE A 48 10.65 10.40 -20.79
N ARG A 49 10.04 11.58 -20.66
CA ARG A 49 10.58 12.66 -19.82
C ARG A 49 10.11 12.44 -18.38
N GLN A 50 11.06 12.46 -17.45
CA GLN A 50 10.77 12.30 -16.02
C GLN A 50 10.41 13.65 -15.40
N MET A 51 9.34 13.66 -14.61
CA MET A 51 8.88 14.80 -13.81
C MET A 51 8.52 14.28 -12.43
N ALA A 52 8.91 15.00 -11.38
CA ALA A 52 8.66 14.60 -9.99
C ALA A 52 7.79 15.64 -9.29
N LEU A 53 6.72 15.17 -8.64
CA LEU A 53 5.95 15.98 -7.70
C LEU A 53 6.70 16.00 -6.37
N GLN A 54 6.89 17.19 -5.80
CA GLN A 54 7.70 17.40 -4.58
C GLN A 54 6.84 17.56 -3.31
N GLU A 55 5.56 17.86 -3.46
CA GLU A 55 4.67 18.16 -2.34
C GLU A 55 3.81 16.96 -1.97
N ASN A 56 3.93 16.49 -0.72
CA ASN A 56 3.04 15.47 -0.17
C ASN A 56 1.79 16.14 0.40
N VAL A 57 0.70 16.06 -0.38
CA VAL A 57 -0.62 16.63 -0.02
C VAL A 57 -1.51 15.68 0.79
N ARG A 58 -1.08 14.44 1.04
CA ARG A 58 -1.88 13.43 1.76
C ARG A 58 -1.64 13.46 3.26
N ALA A 59 -0.38 13.61 3.69
CA ALA A 59 -0.04 13.69 5.10
C ALA A 59 -0.25 15.11 5.62
N ASP A 60 -0.64 15.23 6.89
CA ASP A 60 -0.91 16.52 7.53
C ASP A 60 0.30 17.45 7.35
N PRO A 61 0.12 18.73 6.96
CA PRO A 61 1.19 19.71 6.83
C PRO A 61 2.15 19.75 8.02
N ASN A 62 1.65 19.49 9.24
CA ASN A 62 2.40 19.55 10.48
C ASN A 62 3.18 18.25 10.79
N GLU A 63 2.87 17.13 10.12
CA GLU A 63 3.54 15.83 10.33
C GLU A 63 4.87 15.72 9.57
N THR A 64 5.77 16.68 9.79
CA THR A 64 7.05 16.75 9.05
C THR A 64 7.93 15.52 9.28
N GLU A 65 8.08 15.09 10.54
CA GLU A 65 8.89 13.91 10.91
C GLU A 65 8.35 12.62 10.25
N PHE A 66 7.03 12.44 10.23
CA PHE A 66 6.43 11.27 9.60
C PHE A 66 6.61 11.29 8.07
N LYS A 67 6.48 12.47 7.44
CA LYS A 67 6.74 12.63 6.00
C LYS A 67 8.19 12.26 5.66
N GLU A 68 9.15 12.76 6.42
CA GLU A 68 10.57 12.46 6.23
C GLU A 68 10.86 10.97 6.41
N TRP A 69 10.36 10.37 7.49
CA TRP A 69 10.49 8.93 7.74
C TRP A 69 9.89 8.08 6.61
N LEU A 70 8.70 8.43 6.12
CA LEU A 70 8.05 7.73 5.02
C LEU A 70 8.88 7.79 3.73
N MET A 71 9.52 8.93 3.44
CA MET A 71 10.43 9.07 2.31
C MET A 71 11.67 8.19 2.47
N GLU A 72 12.26 8.14 3.66
CA GLU A 72 13.42 7.28 3.95
C GLU A 72 13.12 5.79 3.82
N VAL A 73 11.94 5.35 4.26
CA VAL A 73 11.46 3.98 4.07
C VAL A 73 11.30 3.69 2.58
N GLY A 74 10.60 4.55 1.84
CA GLY A 74 10.38 4.37 0.39
C GLY A 74 11.67 4.36 -0.42
N ASP A 75 12.67 5.15 -0.03
CA ASP A 75 13.98 5.19 -0.67
C ASP A 75 14.90 4.04 -0.24
N GLY A 76 14.48 3.20 0.71
CA GLY A 76 15.29 2.12 1.28
C GLY A 76 16.47 2.60 2.13
N ARG A 77 16.43 3.86 2.57
CA ARG A 77 17.45 4.51 3.43
C ARG A 77 17.22 4.26 4.91
N SER A 78 15.99 3.95 5.33
CA SER A 78 15.63 3.56 6.69
C SER A 78 16.12 2.14 7.03
N ARG A 79 17.43 1.93 7.13
CA ARG A 79 18.01 0.66 7.61
C ARG A 79 18.45 0.85 9.05
N VAL A 80 17.68 0.29 9.99
CA VAL A 80 17.98 0.40 11.44
C VAL A 80 18.60 -0.89 11.99
N TYR A 81 18.54 -1.98 11.23
CA TYR A 81 19.21 -3.24 11.56
C TYR A 81 20.16 -3.63 10.43
N ASP A 82 21.46 -3.54 10.69
CA ASP A 82 22.48 -4.05 9.78
C ASP A 82 22.17 -5.52 9.46
N ASN A 83 22.18 -5.83 8.16
CA ASN A 83 22.10 -7.18 7.55
C ASN A 83 20.72 -7.84 7.34
N HIS A 84 19.58 -7.20 7.65
CA HIS A 84 18.27 -7.88 7.51
C HIS A 84 17.22 -7.21 6.61
N ASN A 85 17.53 -6.09 5.93
CA ASN A 85 16.53 -5.32 5.15
C ASN A 85 15.25 -4.97 5.97
N LEU A 86 15.41 -4.81 7.29
CA LEU A 86 14.30 -4.50 8.20
C LEU A 86 14.27 -3.00 8.50
N ILE A 87 13.05 -2.48 8.59
CA ILE A 87 12.79 -1.13 9.11
C ILE A 87 12.42 -1.25 10.59
N ARG A 88 12.89 -0.31 11.42
CA ARG A 88 12.37 -0.18 12.78
C ARG A 88 11.09 0.67 12.71
N LEU A 89 9.99 0.10 13.17
CA LEU A 89 8.76 0.85 13.36
C LEU A 89 8.87 1.71 14.64
N PRO A 90 8.34 2.94 14.65
CA PRO A 90 8.20 3.72 15.87
C PRO A 90 7.38 2.95 16.92
N ASP A 91 7.82 2.96 18.19
CA ASP A 91 7.14 2.17 19.24
C ASP A 91 5.66 2.57 19.41
N ARG A 92 5.31 3.83 19.08
CA ARG A 92 3.94 4.35 19.10
C ARG A 92 2.97 3.74 18.08
N VAL A 93 3.47 3.01 17.07
CA VAL A 93 2.63 2.39 16.02
C VAL A 93 2.59 0.87 16.12
N VAL A 94 3.15 0.29 17.19
CA VAL A 94 3.21 -1.16 17.40
C VAL A 94 2.09 -1.62 18.34
N CYS A 95 1.23 -2.50 17.84
CA CYS A 95 0.25 -3.23 18.66
C CYS A 95 0.92 -4.43 19.33
N ASN A 96 0.92 -4.47 20.66
CA ASN A 96 1.46 -5.61 21.45
C ASN A 96 0.38 -6.63 21.85
N GLY A 97 -0.89 -6.33 21.58
CA GLY A 97 -2.04 -7.15 21.95
C GLY A 97 -2.80 -7.69 20.76
N ASN A 98 -4.12 -7.75 20.88
CA ASN A 98 -5.00 -8.14 19.79
C ASN A 98 -5.32 -6.93 18.90
N LEU A 99 -4.80 -6.92 17.68
CA LEU A 99 -4.98 -5.82 16.73
C LEU A 99 -6.45 -5.56 16.39
N VAL A 100 -7.28 -6.60 16.32
CA VAL A 100 -8.72 -6.44 16.06
C VAL A 100 -9.38 -5.70 17.23
N ASN A 101 -9.04 -6.03 18.47
CA ASN A 101 -9.55 -5.30 19.64
C ASN A 101 -9.02 -3.87 19.72
N GLU A 102 -7.76 -3.64 19.33
CA GLU A 102 -7.17 -2.31 19.36
C GLU A 102 -7.85 -1.36 18.34
N ILE A 103 -8.19 -1.88 17.15
CA ILE A 103 -8.78 -1.09 16.06
C ILE A 103 -10.31 -1.03 16.11
N PHE A 104 -10.97 -2.15 16.45
CA PHE A 104 -12.43 -2.29 16.44
C PHE A 104 -13.02 -2.42 17.85
N GLY A 105 -12.24 -2.24 18.92
CA GLY A 105 -12.70 -2.39 20.30
C GLY A 105 -13.07 -3.83 20.66
N GLU A 106 -13.43 -4.02 21.93
CA GLU A 106 -13.95 -5.30 22.42
C GLU A 106 -15.48 -5.37 22.28
N GLY A 107 -15.99 -6.59 22.14
CA GLY A 107 -17.43 -6.84 22.09
C GLY A 107 -18.06 -6.71 20.71
N GLU A 108 -19.37 -6.47 20.71
CA GLU A 108 -20.23 -6.51 19.53
C GLU A 108 -20.11 -5.24 18.67
N LEU A 109 -20.21 -5.42 17.35
CA LEU A 109 -20.18 -4.34 16.35
C LEU A 109 -21.57 -4.16 15.73
N ARG A 110 -22.02 -2.90 15.62
CA ARG A 110 -23.34 -2.56 15.05
C ARG A 110 -23.17 -1.88 13.70
N LEU A 111 -23.61 -2.55 12.63
CA LEU A 111 -23.31 -2.12 11.26
C LEU A 111 -23.79 -0.70 10.89
N GLU A 112 -24.87 -0.22 11.52
CA GLU A 112 -25.53 1.01 11.07
C GLU A 112 -24.96 2.30 11.68
N ASP A 113 -24.39 2.25 12.88
CA ASP A 113 -24.00 3.45 13.65
C ASP A 113 -22.60 3.38 14.28
N ASP A 114 -21.79 2.41 13.88
CA ASP A 114 -20.50 2.16 14.49
C ASP A 114 -19.36 2.75 13.66
N ASN A 115 -18.83 3.88 14.11
CA ASN A 115 -17.74 4.58 13.45
C ASN A 115 -16.44 3.75 13.37
N ARG A 116 -16.34 2.65 14.12
CA ARG A 116 -15.21 1.71 14.05
C ARG A 116 -15.12 1.05 12.66
N PHE A 117 -16.21 0.97 11.90
CA PHE A 117 -16.19 0.50 10.50
C PHE A 117 -15.51 1.46 9.51
N ASN A 118 -15.15 2.68 9.94
CA ASN A 118 -14.28 3.55 9.15
C ASN A 118 -12.79 3.16 9.24
N ASN A 119 -12.45 2.27 10.17
CA ASN A 119 -11.10 1.75 10.30
C ASN A 119 -10.87 0.59 9.33
N ALA A 120 -9.61 0.39 8.93
CA ALA A 120 -9.20 -0.73 8.10
C ALA A 120 -7.96 -1.41 8.69
N ILE A 121 -7.91 -2.73 8.61
CA ILE A 121 -6.69 -3.51 8.89
C ILE A 121 -6.16 -4.02 7.55
N LEU A 122 -4.92 -3.66 7.22
CA LEU A 122 -4.23 -4.15 6.04
C LEU A 122 -3.40 -5.38 6.41
N CYS A 123 -3.49 -6.43 5.60
CA CYS A 123 -2.78 -7.68 5.83
C CYS A 123 -1.81 -7.98 4.69
N PRO A 124 -0.67 -8.64 4.96
CA PRO A 124 0.28 -9.01 3.91
C PRO A 124 -0.28 -10.02 2.91
N THR A 125 -1.20 -10.89 3.35
CA THR A 125 -1.80 -11.93 2.50
C THR A 125 -3.33 -11.88 2.54
N ASN A 126 -3.94 -12.36 1.46
CA ASN A 126 -5.39 -12.51 1.38
C ASN A 126 -5.93 -13.53 2.40
N LYS A 127 -5.12 -14.52 2.79
CA LYS A 127 -5.49 -15.50 3.81
C LYS A 127 -5.66 -14.81 5.16
N ASP A 128 -4.66 -14.03 5.58
CA ASP A 128 -4.71 -13.29 6.86
C ASP A 128 -5.84 -12.26 6.85
N ALA A 129 -6.05 -11.58 5.71
CA ALA A 129 -7.16 -10.65 5.54
C ALA A 129 -8.52 -11.35 5.71
N LEU A 130 -8.68 -12.54 5.13
CA LEU A 130 -9.91 -13.32 5.25
C LEU A 130 -10.16 -13.73 6.70
N GLU A 131 -9.14 -14.26 7.40
CA GLU A 131 -9.26 -14.68 8.81
C GLU A 131 -9.64 -13.50 9.72
N ILE A 132 -9.04 -12.32 9.50
CA ILE A 132 -9.39 -11.10 10.24
C ILE A 132 -10.81 -10.64 9.90
N ASN A 133 -11.20 -10.65 8.63
CA ASN A 133 -12.54 -10.28 8.20
C ASN A 133 -13.60 -11.19 8.83
N GLU A 134 -13.38 -12.51 8.83
CA GLU A 134 -14.28 -13.49 9.47
C GLU A 134 -14.40 -13.23 10.98
N THR A 135 -13.29 -12.90 11.65
CA THR A 135 -13.28 -12.55 13.08
C THR A 135 -14.13 -11.31 13.37
N ILE A 136 -14.02 -10.27 12.52
CA ILE A 136 -14.79 -9.03 12.66
C ILE A 136 -16.28 -9.29 12.36
N LEU A 137 -16.58 -10.04 11.30
CA LEU A 137 -17.95 -10.36 10.91
C LEU A 137 -18.68 -11.19 11.98
N ALA A 138 -17.98 -12.13 12.64
CA ALA A 138 -18.54 -12.91 13.74
C ALA A 138 -18.95 -12.05 14.96
N ARG A 139 -18.40 -10.84 15.09
CA ARG A 139 -18.77 -9.85 16.12
C ARG A 139 -19.88 -8.91 15.67
N SER A 140 -20.22 -8.90 14.39
CA SER A 140 -21.26 -8.02 13.86
C SER A 140 -22.65 -8.64 14.07
N ARG A 141 -23.60 -7.85 14.58
CA ARG A 141 -25.02 -8.21 14.47
C ARG A 141 -25.61 -7.49 13.27
N ALA A 142 -26.18 -8.25 12.34
CA ALA A 142 -27.20 -7.71 11.45
C ALA A 142 -28.50 -7.52 12.25
N PRO A 143 -29.26 -6.43 12.04
CA PRO A 143 -30.64 -6.41 12.47
C PRO A 143 -31.34 -7.63 11.86
N ASN A 144 -32.13 -8.36 12.66
CA ASN A 144 -32.94 -9.48 12.19
C ASN A 144 -33.67 -9.05 10.91
N ARG A 145 -33.25 -9.55 9.75
CA ARG A 145 -34.09 -9.47 8.56
C ARG A 145 -35.21 -10.47 8.78
N GLU A 146 -36.33 -9.99 9.28
CA GLU A 146 -37.59 -10.72 9.17
C GLU A 146 -37.78 -11.04 7.68
N LEU A 147 -37.81 -12.33 7.35
CA LEU A 147 -38.22 -12.85 6.04
C LEU A 147 -39.75 -12.90 5.98
#